data_AF-A0A529I5U8-F1
#
_entry.id   AF-A0A529I5U8-F1
#
_cell.length_a   1.000
_cell.length_b   1.000
_cell.length_c   1.000
_cell.angle_alpha   90.00
_cell.angle_beta   90.00
_cell.angle_gamma   90.00
#
_symmetry.space_group_name_H-M   'P 1'
#
loop_
_entity.id
_entity.type
_entity.pdbx_description
1 polymer ?
#
loop_
_entity_poly.entity_id
_entity_poly.type
_entity_poly.pdbx_seq_one_letter_code
_entity_poly.pdbx_strand_id
1 'polypeptide(L)' 'VDGHAPAAVREALRPHRQEPLVVLARTVSGRGVSFMERQVRWHYLPMSDEDFAIALAESEALQ' A
#
# COMPACT_ATOMS: atom_id res chain seq x y z
N VAL A 1 5.22 10.64 -6.05
CA VAL A 1 6.18 9.86 -5.25
C VAL A 1 5.84 8.38 -5.34
N ASP A 2 6.80 7.48 -5.24
CA ASP A 2 6.48 6.06 -5.05
C ASP A 2 5.93 5.88 -3.63
N GLY A 3 4.67 5.45 -3.52
CA GLY A 3 3.99 5.25 -2.25
C GLY A 3 4.44 4.00 -1.50
N HIS A 4 5.17 3.10 -2.16
CA HIS A 4 5.71 1.87 -1.57
C HIS A 4 7.18 1.98 -1.18
N ALA A 5 7.77 3.17 -1.32
CA ALA A 5 9.15 3.45 -0.93
C ALA A 5 9.17 4.37 0.31
N PRO A 6 9.34 3.84 1.54
CA PRO A 6 9.27 4.63 2.77
C PRO A 6 10.22 5.83 2.80
N ALA A 7 11.43 5.69 2.24
CA ALA A 7 12.39 6.77 2.14
C ALA A 7 11.88 7.92 1.24
N ALA A 8 11.26 7.61 0.10
CA ALA A 8 10.71 8.60 -0.81
C ALA A 8 9.52 9.35 -0.20
N VAL A 9 8.64 8.62 0.52
CA VAL A 9 7.51 9.22 1.24
C VAL A 9 8.02 10.13 2.37
N ARG A 10 9.01 9.69 3.14
CA ARG A 10 9.61 10.50 4.22
C ARG A 10 10.20 11.79 3.68
N GLU A 11 10.96 11.74 2.59
CA GLU A 11 11.55 12.92 1.97
C GLU A 11 10.47 13.89 1.46
N ALA A 12 9.42 13.36 0.82
CA ALA A 12 8.31 14.17 0.31
C ALA A 12 7.50 14.88 1.41
N LEU A 13 7.43 14.31 2.61
CA LEU A 13 6.71 14.86 3.76
C LEU A 13 7.55 15.80 4.63
N ARG A 14 8.80 16.11 4.26
CA ARG A 14 9.67 16.95 5.10
C ARG A 14 9.05 18.34 5.36
N PRO A 15 8.96 18.76 6.63
CA PRO A 15 8.27 19.99 7.01
C PRO A 15 9.12 21.22 6.68
N HIS A 16 8.90 21.83 5.50
CA HIS A 16 9.59 23.05 5.07
C HIS A 16 8.75 23.90 4.11
N ARG A 17 7.44 24.01 4.33
CA ARG A 17 6.54 24.70 3.40
C ARG A 17 5.77 25.80 4.10
N GLN A 18 5.80 27.00 3.51
CA GLN A 18 4.96 28.14 3.94
C GLN A 18 3.55 28.07 3.33
N GLU A 19 3.29 27.04 2.53
CA GLU A 19 2.06 26.82 1.76
C GLU A 19 1.55 25.38 1.96
N PRO A 20 0.27 25.12 1.69
CA PRO A 20 -0.28 23.76 1.71
C PRO A 20 0.49 22.81 0.78
N LEU A 21 0.70 21.57 1.24
CA LEU A 21 1.41 20.54 0.49
C LEU A 21 0.45 19.42 0.05
N VAL A 22 0.50 19.06 -1.24
CA VAL A 22 -0.14 17.85 -1.78
C VAL A 22 0.94 16.89 -2.26
N VAL A 23 0.92 15.66 -1.77
CA VAL A 23 1.81 14.58 -2.22
C VAL A 23 1.02 13.55 -2.98
N LEU A 24 1.22 13.49 -4.30
CA LEU A 24 0.62 12.44 -5.15
C LEU A 24 1.46 11.17 -5.06
N ALA A 25 1.02 10.22 -4.22
CA ALA A 25 1.66 8.91 -4.07
C ALA A 25 1.10 7.90 -5.06
N ARG A 26 1.99 7.30 -5.86
CA ARG A 26 1.67 6.20 -6.77
C ARG A 26 1.72 4.90 -5.98
N THR A 27 0.60 4.18 -5.89
CA THR A 27 0.48 2.93 -5.13
C THR A 27 -0.11 1.81 -6.00
N VAL A 28 -0.16 0.61 -5.41
CA VAL A 28 -0.84 -0.58 -5.91
C VAL A 28 -1.79 -0.99 -4.79
N SER A 29 -3.10 -0.95 -5.03
CA SER A 29 -4.08 -1.46 -4.06
C SER A 29 -3.87 -2.96 -3.88
N GLY A 30 -3.83 -3.45 -2.64
CA GLY A 30 -3.55 -4.85 -2.33
C GLY A 30 -2.06 -5.25 -2.48
N ARG A 31 -1.13 -4.29 -2.49
CA ARG A 31 0.32 -4.56 -2.59
C ARG A 31 0.76 -5.59 -1.56
N GLY A 32 1.48 -6.62 -2.02
CA GLY A 32 2.03 -7.68 -1.16
C GLY A 32 1.12 -8.88 -0.97
N VAL A 33 -0.06 -8.87 -1.56
CA VAL A 33 -0.93 -10.04 -1.66
C VAL A 33 -1.31 -10.24 -3.13
N SER A 34 -0.81 -11.32 -3.73
CA SER A 34 -0.82 -11.58 -5.17
C SER A 34 -2.21 -11.54 -5.78
N PHE A 35 -3.20 -12.14 -5.10
CA PHE A 35 -4.59 -12.19 -5.54
C PHE A 35 -5.38 -10.91 -5.23
N MET A 36 -4.77 -9.95 -4.53
CA MET A 36 -5.36 -8.66 -4.19
C MET A 36 -4.85 -7.49 -5.03
N GLU A 37 -3.65 -7.60 -5.61
CA GLU A 37 -3.06 -6.49 -6.37
C GLU A 37 -3.97 -6.02 -7.52
N ARG A 38 -4.36 -4.74 -7.47
CA ARG A 38 -5.19 -4.05 -8.48
C ARG A 38 -6.59 -4.66 -8.66
N GLN A 39 -7.12 -5.34 -7.66
CA GLN A 39 -8.43 -5.97 -7.72
C GLN A 39 -9.48 -5.17 -6.93
N VAL A 40 -10.49 -4.63 -7.62
CA VAL A 40 -11.57 -3.82 -7.00
C VAL A 40 -12.37 -4.60 -5.96
N ARG A 41 -12.53 -5.91 -6.14
CA ARG A 41 -13.32 -6.76 -5.22
C ARG A 41 -12.83 -6.68 -3.76
N TRP A 42 -11.52 -6.51 -3.56
CA TRP A 42 -10.91 -6.41 -2.23
C TRP A 42 -10.99 -5.01 -1.61
N HIS A 43 -11.67 -4.07 -2.26
CA HIS A 43 -12.04 -2.80 -1.65
C HIS A 43 -13.16 -2.96 -0.61
N TYR A 44 -14.03 -3.97 -0.77
CA TYR A 44 -15.24 -4.10 0.04
C TYR A 44 -15.61 -5.54 0.43
N LEU A 45 -15.04 -6.56 -0.22
CA LEU A 45 -15.31 -7.95 0.17
C LEU A 45 -14.44 -8.35 1.38
N PRO A 46 -15.03 -9.00 2.40
CA PRO A 46 -14.25 -9.61 3.45
C PRO A 46 -13.46 -10.81 2.91
N MET A 47 -12.30 -11.07 3.52
CA MET A 47 -11.55 -12.32 3.32
C MET A 47 -12.26 -13.49 4.00
N SER A 48 -12.13 -14.67 3.41
CA SER A 48 -12.31 -15.93 4.15
C SER A 48 -11.10 -16.21 5.05
N ASP A 49 -11.20 -17.18 5.95
CA ASP A 49 -10.07 -17.62 6.78
C ASP A 49 -8.91 -18.16 5.91
N GLU A 50 -9.22 -18.78 4.76
CA GLU A 50 -8.23 -19.27 3.80
C GLU A 50 -7.50 -18.12 3.10
N ASP A 51 -8.27 -17.14 2.58
CA ASP A 51 -7.68 -15.94 1.97
C ASP A 51 -6.77 -15.20 2.94
N PHE A 52 -7.19 -15.10 4.22
CA PHE A 52 -6.39 -14.46 5.26
C PHE A 52 -5.06 -15.17 5.49
N ALA A 53 -5.06 -16.51 5.59
CA ALA A 53 -3.84 -17.28 5.80
C ALA A 53 -2.85 -17.10 4.65
N ILE A 54 -3.33 -17.08 3.40
CA ILE A 54 -2.50 -16.85 2.21
C ILE A 54 -1.96 -15.41 2.21
N ALA A 55 -2.84 -14.43 2.45
CA ALA A 55 -2.47 -13.02 2.46
C ALA A 55 -1.40 -12.69 3.51
N LEU A 56 -1.52 -13.28 4.70
CA LEU A 56 -0.54 -13.11 5.77
C LEU A 56 0.83 -13.66 5.36
N ALA A 57 0.87 -14.88 4.84
CA ALA A 57 2.11 -15.52 4.40
C ALA A 57 2.80 -14.74 3.27
N GLU A 58 2.04 -14.24 2.29
CA GLU A 58 2.59 -13.43 1.20
C GLU A 58 3.07 -12.05 1.68
N SER A 59 2.32 -11.41 2.57
CA SER A 59 2.68 -10.10 3.11
C SER A 59 3.96 -10.16 3.96
N GLU A 60 4.14 -11.20 4.77
CA GLU A 60 5.37 -11.39 5.56
C GLU A 60 6.59 -11.65 4.68
N ALA A 61 6.41 -12.38 3.57
CA ALA A 61 7.48 -12.64 2.61
C ALA A 61 7.93 -11.40 1.80
N LEU A 62 7.11 -10.33 1.77
CA LEU A 62 7.44 -9.08 1.09
C LEU A 62 8.31 -8.14 1.96
N GLN A 63 8.36 -8.34 3.29
CA GLN A 63 9.15 -7.50 4.21
C GLN A 63 10.66 -7.63 4.00
#